data_AF-A0A951DNG5-F1
#
_entry.id   AF-A0A951DNG5-F1
#
_cell.length_a   1.000
_cell.length_b   1.000
_cell.length_c   1.000
_cell.angle_alpha   90.00
_cell.angle_beta   90.00
_cell.angle_gamma   90.00
#
_symmetry.space_group_name_H-M   'P 1'
#
loop_
_entity.id
_entity.type
_entity.pdbx_description
1 polymer ?
#
loop_
_entity_poly.entity_id
_entity_poly.type
_entity_poly.pdbx_seq_one_letter_code
_entity_poly.pdbx_strand_id
1 'polypeptide(L)'
;MSHRESDSTAFSVGKGARIGRINVGGNVAGRDVVVGTTPAEAAAAQDMSQVLAVLERVQQQIATLEAAPQGLRDDAHDEVVKAQQAGAEGDTDRFVEKLGTAQKYLERIGQSLPAAVALAQTVATLAMRVSGQG
;
A
#
# COMPACT_ATOMS: atom_id res chain seq x y z
N MET A 1 4.44 3.26 52.17
CA MET A 1 4.36 4.17 51.01
C MET A 1 5.61 3.93 50.17
N SER A 2 5.62 2.86 49.37
CA SER A 2 5.36 2.84 47.91
C SER A 2 6.39 3.69 47.15
N HIS A 3 7.53 3.08 46.79
CA HIS A 3 7.83 2.48 45.47
C HIS A 3 7.81 3.49 44.32
N ARG A 4 8.98 3.70 43.71
CA ARG A 4 9.19 3.50 42.26
C ARG A 4 10.68 3.49 41.95
N GLU A 5 11.19 2.28 41.81
CA GLU A 5 12.35 1.97 40.99
C GLU A 5 11.98 2.32 39.53
N SER A 6 12.76 3.18 38.89
CA SER A 6 12.73 3.38 37.44
C SER A 6 13.55 2.27 36.82
N ASP A 7 12.91 1.12 36.67
CA ASP A 7 13.47 -0.08 36.06
C ASP A 7 13.39 0.02 34.53
N SER A 8 14.57 -0.05 33.91
CA SER A 8 14.88 -0.74 32.65
C SER A 8 13.87 -0.69 31.50
N THR A 9 14.15 0.13 30.48
CA THR A 9 13.64 -0.09 29.12
C THR A 9 14.32 -1.30 28.48
N ALA A 10 13.76 -2.49 28.71
CA ALA A 10 14.06 -3.69 27.94
C ALA A 10 13.16 -3.70 26.68
N PHE A 11 13.73 -3.32 25.52
CA PHE A 11 13.09 -3.63 24.24
C PHE A 11 13.33 -5.12 23.93
N SER A 12 12.40 -5.96 24.38
CA SER A 12 12.32 -7.35 23.93
C SER A 12 11.57 -7.39 22.61
N VAL A 13 12.29 -7.54 21.50
CA VAL A 13 11.71 -7.92 20.20
C VAL A 13 11.39 -9.42 20.27
N GLY A 14 10.26 -9.72 20.91
CA GLY A 14 9.66 -11.03 20.96
C GLY A 14 8.95 -11.35 19.64
N LYS A 15 9.35 -12.48 19.06
CA LYS A 15 8.76 -13.20 17.93
C LYS A 15 7.21 -13.11 17.94
N GLY A 16 6.63 -12.35 17.00
CA GLY A 16 5.17 -12.31 16.80
C GLY A 16 4.51 -10.94 16.75
N ALA A 17 5.13 -9.93 16.11
CA ALA A 17 4.47 -8.67 15.83
C ALA A 17 3.32 -8.89 14.82
N ARG A 18 2.13 -9.21 15.34
CA ARG A 18 0.89 -9.01 14.62
C ARG A 18 0.72 -7.51 14.50
N ILE A 19 0.80 -6.98 13.29
CA ILE A 19 0.43 -5.60 13.01
C ILE A 19 -1.05 -5.49 13.37
N GLY A 20 -1.32 -5.02 14.59
CA GLY A 20 -2.65 -4.65 15.03
C GLY A 20 -3.16 -3.58 14.08
N ARG A 21 -4.42 -3.74 13.66
CA ARG A 21 -5.15 -2.81 12.79
C ARG A 21 -4.85 -1.37 13.24
N ILE A 22 -4.10 -0.62 12.43
CA ILE A 22 -3.73 0.77 12.74
C ILE A 22 -5.01 1.60 12.59
N ASN A 23 -5.76 1.76 13.68
CA ASN A 23 -6.78 2.79 13.78
C ASN A 23 -6.07 4.11 14.08
N VAL A 24 -5.82 4.91 13.04
CA VAL A 24 -5.38 6.30 13.21
C VAL A 24 -6.59 7.10 13.70
N GLY A 25 -6.86 7.03 15.00
CA GLY A 25 -7.82 7.89 15.68
C GLY A 25 -7.16 9.23 16.00
N GLY A 26 -7.22 10.16 15.05
CA GLY A 26 -6.78 11.53 15.26
C GLY A 26 -7.51 12.45 14.31
N ASN A 27 -8.37 13.31 14.85
CA ASN A 27 -9.03 14.40 14.11
C ASN A 27 -7.98 15.27 13.42
N VAL A 28 -7.75 15.02 12.14
CA VAL A 28 -7.08 15.95 11.22
C VAL A 28 -8.14 16.45 10.26
N ALA A 29 -8.36 17.76 10.27
CA ALA A 29 -9.29 18.43 9.37
C ALA A 29 -8.92 18.13 7.91
N GLY A 30 -9.72 17.28 7.25
CA GLY A 30 -9.49 16.87 5.86
C GLY A 30 -9.87 15.43 5.64
N ARG A 31 -11.18 15.17 5.44
CA ARG A 31 -11.81 13.97 4.86
C ARG A 31 -10.97 12.69 4.98
N ASP A 32 -11.30 11.86 5.98
CA ASP A 32 -10.72 10.52 6.16
C ASP A 32 -10.78 9.73 4.85
N VAL A 33 -9.66 9.67 4.13
CA VAL A 33 -9.50 8.76 3.00
C VAL A 33 -9.23 7.39 3.60
N VAL A 34 -10.29 6.63 3.81
CA VAL A 34 -10.18 5.23 4.24
C VAL A 34 -9.61 4.43 3.07
N VAL A 35 -8.32 4.11 3.17
CA VAL A 35 -7.65 3.17 2.27
C VAL A 35 -8.16 1.77 2.63
N GLY A 36 -9.17 1.31 1.91
CA GLY A 36 -9.80 0.00 2.10
C GLY A 36 -9.01 -1.18 1.54
N THR A 37 -7.88 -0.94 0.86
CA THR A 37 -7.02 -2.00 0.31
C THR A 37 -5.72 -2.01 1.10
N THR A 38 -5.39 -3.15 1.70
CA THR A 38 -4.24 -3.23 2.61
C THR A 38 -3.12 -4.11 2.07
N PRO A 39 -1.86 -3.91 2.53
CA PRO A 39 -0.77 -4.83 2.21
C PRO A 39 -1.07 -6.29 2.62
N ALA A 40 -1.85 -6.50 3.69
CA ALA A 40 -2.26 -7.84 4.11
C ALA A 40 -3.17 -8.54 3.08
N GLU A 41 -4.08 -7.79 2.46
CA GLU A 41 -4.93 -8.33 1.38
C GLU A 41 -4.12 -8.61 0.12
N ALA A 42 -3.18 -7.72 -0.24
CA ALA A 42 -2.26 -7.94 -1.34
C ALA A 42 -1.40 -9.21 -1.13
N ALA A 43 -0.89 -9.43 0.08
CA ALA A 43 -0.12 -10.62 0.41
C ALA A 43 -0.97 -11.91 0.41
N ALA A 44 -2.26 -11.79 0.70
CA ALA A 44 -3.19 -12.92 0.70
C ALA A 44 -3.65 -13.34 -0.70
N ALA A 45 -3.42 -12.52 -1.73
CA ALA A 45 -3.73 -12.88 -3.12
C ALA A 45 -2.89 -14.09 -3.57
N GLN A 46 -3.58 -15.18 -3.89
CA GLN A 46 -2.96 -16.48 -4.19
C GLN A 46 -2.67 -16.65 -5.67
N ASP A 47 -3.50 -16.07 -6.52
CA ASP A 47 -3.44 -16.19 -7.97
C ASP A 47 -3.56 -14.83 -8.66
N MET A 48 -3.27 -14.79 -9.96
CA MET A 48 -3.27 -13.56 -10.74
C MET A 48 -4.66 -12.90 -10.78
N SER A 49 -5.74 -13.68 -10.78
CA SER A 49 -7.10 -13.11 -10.78
C SER A 49 -7.38 -12.32 -9.50
N GLN A 50 -6.92 -12.83 -8.35
CA GLN A 50 -7.02 -12.14 -7.07
C GLN A 50 -6.11 -10.91 -7.03
N VAL A 51 -4.89 -11.00 -7.58
CA VAL A 51 -3.97 -9.86 -7.71
C VAL A 51 -4.60 -8.74 -8.53
N LEU A 52 -5.23 -9.05 -9.67
CA LEU A 52 -5.91 -8.08 -10.52
C LEU A 52 -7.12 -7.44 -9.81
N ALA A 53 -7.85 -8.20 -8.99
CA ALA A 53 -8.94 -7.67 -8.18
C ALA A 53 -8.45 -6.74 -7.06
N VAL A 54 -7.27 -6.98 -6.48
CA VAL A 54 -6.62 -6.03 -5.56
C VAL A 54 -6.21 -4.76 -6.31
N LEU A 55 -5.65 -4.88 -7.51
CA LEU A 55 -5.26 -3.73 -8.34
C LEU A 55 -6.43 -2.85 -8.73
N GLU A 56 -7.57 -3.41 -9.07
CA GLU A 56 -8.79 -2.64 -9.37
C GLU A 56 -9.20 -1.78 -8.16
N ARG A 57 -9.14 -2.34 -6.94
CA ARG A 57 -9.42 -1.58 -5.72
C ARG A 57 -8.36 -0.51 -5.43
N VAL A 58 -7.11 -0.75 -5.77
CA VAL A 58 -6.04 0.26 -5.72
C VAL A 58 -6.36 1.41 -6.67
N GLN A 59 -6.77 1.15 -7.92
CA GLN A 59 -7.16 2.20 -8.88
C GLN A 59 -8.28 3.09 -8.33
N GLN A 60 -9.33 2.46 -7.80
CA GLN A 60 -10.45 3.17 -7.18
C GLN A 60 -9.98 4.07 -6.02
N GLN A 61 -9.00 3.63 -5.24
CA GLN A 61 -8.47 4.44 -4.13
C GLN A 61 -7.50 5.54 -4.57
N ILE A 62 -6.76 5.35 -5.66
CA ILE A 62 -5.97 6.42 -6.26
C ILE A 62 -6.91 7.55 -6.71
N ALA A 63 -8.06 7.22 -7.30
CA ALA A 63 -9.06 8.19 -7.72
C ALA A 63 -9.64 9.02 -6.55
N THR A 64 -9.67 8.48 -5.32
CA THR A 64 -10.15 9.20 -4.14
C THR A 64 -9.10 10.08 -3.47
N LEU A 65 -7.84 10.07 -3.95
CA LEU A 65 -6.77 10.99 -3.51
C LEU A 65 -6.96 12.39 -4.10
N GLU A 66 -8.12 13.01 -3.88
CA GLU A 66 -8.46 14.32 -4.45
C GLU A 66 -7.51 15.45 -4.02
N ALA A 67 -6.90 15.31 -2.84
CA ALA A 67 -5.90 16.25 -2.32
C ALA A 67 -4.49 16.06 -2.91
N ALA A 68 -4.25 15.01 -3.68
CA ALA A 68 -2.97 14.78 -4.34
C ALA A 68 -2.80 15.70 -5.57
N PRO A 69 -1.56 16.08 -5.94
CA PRO A 69 -1.32 16.77 -7.19
C PRO A 69 -1.86 15.96 -8.37
N GLN A 70 -2.74 16.57 -9.17
CA GLN A 70 -3.46 15.87 -10.24
C GLN A 70 -2.53 15.07 -11.16
N GLY A 71 -1.44 15.67 -11.64
CA GLY A 71 -0.49 14.98 -12.52
C GLY A 71 0.10 13.72 -11.90
N LEU A 72 0.45 13.73 -10.60
CA LEU A 72 0.98 12.54 -9.93
C LEU A 72 -0.08 11.47 -9.71
N ARG A 73 -1.31 11.87 -9.43
CA ARG A 73 -2.44 10.94 -9.26
C ARG A 73 -2.76 10.26 -10.59
N ASP A 74 -2.81 11.03 -11.67
CA ASP A 74 -3.09 10.55 -13.02
C ASP A 74 -1.96 9.62 -13.49
N ASP A 75 -0.69 10.00 -13.27
CA ASP A 75 0.48 9.15 -13.54
C ASP A 75 0.44 7.83 -12.74
N ALA A 76 0.13 7.88 -11.45
CA ALA A 76 0.00 6.68 -10.61
C ALA A 76 -1.12 5.77 -11.10
N HIS A 77 -2.27 6.35 -11.46
CA HIS A 77 -3.41 5.62 -11.97
C HIS A 77 -3.07 4.93 -13.30
N ASP A 78 -2.48 5.65 -14.25
CA ASP A 78 -2.09 5.12 -15.55
C ASP A 78 -1.09 3.96 -15.45
N GLU A 79 -0.11 4.04 -14.55
CA GLU A 79 0.83 2.94 -14.33
C GLU A 79 0.15 1.72 -13.70
N VAL A 80 -0.83 1.91 -12.82
CA VAL A 80 -1.63 0.78 -12.29
C VAL A 80 -2.50 0.13 -13.38
N VAL A 81 -3.10 0.92 -14.27
CA VAL A 81 -3.85 0.40 -15.43
C VAL A 81 -2.95 -0.41 -16.35
N LYS A 82 -1.75 0.10 -16.66
CA LYS A 82 -0.76 -0.63 -17.48
C LYS A 82 -0.29 -1.91 -16.80
N ALA A 83 -0.11 -1.90 -15.47
CA ALA A 83 0.19 -3.12 -14.71
C ALA A 83 -0.95 -4.13 -14.83
N GLN A 84 -2.21 -3.72 -14.66
CA GLN A 84 -3.36 -4.61 -14.80
C GLN A 84 -3.42 -5.26 -16.19
N GLN A 85 -3.18 -4.49 -17.25
CA GLN A 85 -3.11 -5.02 -18.63
C GLN A 85 -2.01 -6.06 -18.78
N ALA A 86 -0.78 -5.75 -18.35
CA ALA A 86 0.35 -6.68 -18.41
C ALA A 86 0.07 -7.98 -17.62
N GLY A 87 -0.53 -7.87 -16.44
CA GLY A 87 -0.92 -9.04 -15.63
C GLY A 87 -1.99 -9.91 -16.29
N ALA A 88 -2.95 -9.29 -16.98
CA ALA A 88 -3.96 -10.01 -17.76
C ALA A 88 -3.38 -10.70 -19.01
N GLU A 89 -2.33 -10.14 -19.60
CA GLU A 89 -1.57 -10.71 -20.72
C GLU A 89 -0.58 -11.81 -20.27
N GLY A 90 -0.34 -11.97 -18.95
CA GLY A 90 0.67 -12.86 -18.40
C GLY A 90 2.10 -12.35 -18.52
N ASP A 91 2.29 -11.07 -18.86
CA ASP A 91 3.59 -10.40 -18.95
C ASP A 91 4.02 -9.93 -17.55
N THR A 92 4.63 -10.86 -16.81
CA THR A 92 5.06 -10.65 -15.43
C THR A 92 6.14 -9.56 -15.29
N ASP A 93 7.07 -9.47 -16.23
CA ASP A 93 8.15 -8.49 -16.18
C ASP A 93 7.60 -7.06 -16.30
N ARG A 94 6.75 -6.85 -17.31
CA ARG A 94 6.07 -5.57 -17.50
C ARG A 94 5.12 -5.29 -16.35
N PHE A 95 4.41 -6.29 -15.84
CA PHE A 95 3.56 -6.13 -14.65
C PHE A 95 4.33 -5.56 -13.46
N VAL A 96 5.47 -6.17 -13.10
CA VAL A 96 6.30 -5.74 -11.97
C VAL A 96 6.91 -4.36 -12.22
N GLU A 97 7.38 -4.08 -13.45
CA GLU A 97 7.91 -2.76 -13.83
C GLU A 97 6.88 -1.64 -13.62
N LYS A 98 5.63 -1.86 -14.07
CA LYS A 98 4.56 -0.87 -13.95
C LYS A 98 4.11 -0.69 -12.51
N LEU A 99 4.03 -1.76 -11.71
CA LEU A 99 3.80 -1.62 -10.27
C LEU A 99 4.92 -0.84 -9.56
N GLY A 100 6.18 -1.09 -9.91
CA GLY A 100 7.31 -0.35 -9.35
C GLY A 100 7.27 1.15 -9.71
N THR A 101 6.79 1.48 -10.90
CA THR A 101 6.60 2.88 -11.32
C THR A 101 5.43 3.54 -10.60
N ALA A 102 4.28 2.85 -10.49
CA ALA A 102 3.14 3.30 -9.71
C ALA A 102 3.49 3.54 -8.24
N GLN A 103 4.27 2.64 -7.63
CA GLN A 103 4.77 2.79 -6.25
C GLN A 103 5.53 4.12 -6.08
N LYS A 104 6.46 4.45 -6.98
CA LYS A 104 7.24 5.70 -6.90
C LYS A 104 6.35 6.94 -6.95
N TYR A 105 5.31 6.94 -7.79
CA TYR A 105 4.36 8.06 -7.83
C TYR A 105 3.56 8.17 -6.53
N LEU A 106 3.08 7.03 -5.99
CA LEU A 106 2.35 6.99 -4.72
C LEU A 106 3.22 7.40 -3.53
N GLU A 107 4.50 7.05 -3.51
CA GLU A 107 5.47 7.51 -2.51
C GLU A 107 5.67 9.04 -2.58
N ARG A 108 5.76 9.60 -3.79
CA ARG A 108 5.84 11.06 -3.98
C ARG A 108 4.58 11.76 -3.50
N ILE A 109 3.39 11.22 -3.79
CA ILE A 109 2.14 11.72 -3.22
C ILE A 109 2.15 11.61 -1.69
N GLY A 110 2.68 10.48 -1.18
CA GLY A 110 2.83 10.15 0.23
C GLY A 110 3.62 11.16 1.06
N GLN A 111 4.51 11.93 0.42
CA GLN A 111 5.22 13.04 1.06
C GLN A 111 4.28 14.14 1.59
N SER A 112 3.09 14.25 1.00
CA SER A 112 2.07 15.25 1.34
C SER A 112 0.76 14.64 1.85
N LEU A 113 0.46 13.39 1.48
CA LEU A 113 -0.78 12.71 1.81
C LEU A 113 -0.48 11.30 2.35
N PRO A 114 -0.46 11.10 3.68
CA PRO A 114 -0.09 9.82 4.30
C PRO A 114 -0.90 8.61 3.79
N ALA A 115 -2.16 8.81 3.39
CA ALA A 115 -2.99 7.76 2.79
C ALA A 115 -2.35 7.13 1.54
N ALA A 116 -1.61 7.91 0.74
CA ALA A 116 -0.93 7.37 -0.44
C ALA A 116 0.24 6.44 -0.11
N VAL A 117 0.83 6.54 1.09
CA VAL A 117 1.88 5.63 1.55
C VAL A 117 1.34 4.21 1.73
N ALA A 118 0.12 4.07 2.25
CA ALA A 118 -0.54 2.77 2.41
C ALA A 118 -0.80 2.10 1.04
N LEU A 119 -1.16 2.90 0.03
CA LEU A 119 -1.31 2.43 -1.35
C LEU A 119 0.03 2.02 -1.96
N ALA A 120 1.09 2.81 -1.76
CA ALA A 120 2.44 2.46 -2.22
C ALA A 120 2.92 1.12 -1.63
N GLN A 121 2.70 0.89 -0.34
CA GLN A 121 3.03 -0.38 0.32
C GLN A 121 2.22 -1.55 -0.21
N THR A 122 0.94 -1.33 -0.53
CA THR A 122 0.08 -2.35 -1.13
C THR A 122 0.58 -2.74 -2.51
N VAL A 123 0.91 -1.76 -3.35
CA VAL A 123 1.49 -1.97 -4.70
C VAL A 123 2.84 -2.70 -4.61
N ALA A 124 3.73 -2.28 -3.71
CA ALA A 124 5.00 -2.96 -3.48
C ALA A 124 4.80 -4.43 -3.06
N THR A 125 3.80 -4.69 -2.22
CA THR A 125 3.47 -6.07 -1.79
C THR A 125 3.00 -6.94 -2.95
N LEU A 126 2.17 -6.39 -3.86
CA LEU A 126 1.76 -7.10 -5.08
C LEU A 126 2.95 -7.40 -6.00
N ALA A 127 3.87 -6.44 -6.18
CA ALA A 127 5.06 -6.63 -6.98
C ALA A 127 5.96 -7.74 -6.42
N MET A 128 6.23 -7.72 -5.11
CA MET A 128 7.00 -8.78 -4.44
C MET A 128 6.32 -10.15 -4.50
N ARG A 129 4.99 -10.17 -4.43
CA ARG A 129 4.22 -11.42 -4.48
C ARG A 129 4.41 -12.12 -5.81
N VAL A 130 4.30 -11.38 -6.91
CA VAL A 130 4.39 -11.91 -8.26
C VAL A 130 5.84 -12.25 -8.63
N SER A 131 6.82 -11.42 -8.24
CA SER A 131 8.24 -11.73 -8.50
C SER A 131 8.75 -12.96 -7.72
N GLY A 132 8.18 -13.24 -6.55
CA GLY A 132 8.49 -14.46 -5.78
C GLY A 132 7.76 -15.72 -6.26
N GLN A 133 6.88 -15.61 -7.27
CA GLN A 133 6.20 -16.75 -7.90
C GLN A 133 6.86 -17.20 -9.22
N GLY A 134 7.84 -16.43 -9.71
CA GLY A 134 8.62 -16.73 -10.92
C GLY A 134 9.74 -17.73 -10.72
#